data_AF-X1ITQ2-F1
#
_entry.id   AF-X1ITQ2-F1
#
_cell.length_a   1.000
_cell.length_b   1.000
_cell.length_c   1.000
_cell.angle_alpha   90.00
_cell.angle_beta   90.00
_cell.angle_gamma   90.00
#
_symmetry.space_group_name_H-M   'P 1'
#
loop_
_entity.id
_entity.type
_entity.pdbx_description
1 polymer ?
#
loop_
_entity_poly.entity_id
_entity_poly.type
_entity_poly.pdbx_seq_one_letter_code
_entity_poly.pdbx_strand_id
1 'polypeptide(L)' 'EATTADALATAVSVMGPEEGLKLVDSLPDVECMIMVRGQDDIVRTHMSQGFASLLEGS' A
#
# COMPACT_ATOMS: atom_id res chain seq x y z
N GLU A 1 -11.54 8.98 2.30
CA GLU A 1 -11.16 10.36 2.68
C GLU A 1 -9.71 10.64 2.34
N ALA A 2 -9.42 11.78 1.70
CA ALA A 2 -8.06 12.13 1.28
C ALA A 2 -7.09 12.29 2.46
N THR A 3 -7.55 12.88 3.57
CA THR A 3 -6.74 13.06 4.79
C THR A 3 -6.30 11.72 5.40
N THR A 4 -7.20 10.73 5.42
CA THR A 4 -6.87 9.39 5.91
C THR A 4 -5.85 8.70 5.00
N ALA A 5 -6.02 8.81 3.68
CA ALA A 5 -5.08 8.24 2.71
C ALA A 5 -3.68 8.87 2.84
N ASP A 6 -3.60 10.18 2.99
CA ASP A 6 -2.32 10.92 3.15
C ASP A 6 -1.58 10.53 4.44
N ALA A 7 -2.31 10.48 5.55
CA ALA A 7 -1.74 10.05 6.84
C ALA A 7 -1.25 8.59 6.79
N LEU A 8 -2.02 7.69 6.19
CA LEU A 8 -1.63 6.28 6.03
C LEU A 8 -0.45 6.11 5.07
N ALA A 9 -0.40 6.84 3.96
CA ALA A 9 0.72 6.80 3.02
C ALA A 9 2.03 7.22 3.70
N THR A 10 1.97 8.24 4.55
CA THR A 10 3.12 8.67 5.37
C THR A 10 3.54 7.57 6.35
N ALA A 11 2.60 6.99 7.10
CA ALA A 11 2.88 5.93 8.06
C ALA A 11 3.51 4.70 7.38
N VAL A 12 2.91 4.23 6.28
CA VAL A 12 3.40 3.10 5.49
C VAL A 12 4.79 3.35 4.92
N SER A 13 5.08 4.57 4.46
CA SER A 13 6.41 4.94 3.96
C SER A 13 7.51 4.84 5.03
N VAL A 14 7.16 5.11 6.30
CA VAL A 14 8.07 4.96 7.45
C VAL A 14 8.20 3.50 7.88
N MET A 15 7.10 2.74 7.88
CA MET A 15 7.06 1.34 8.32
C MET A 15 7.70 0.37 7.31
N GLY A 16 7.70 0.73 6.03
CA GLY A 16 8.10 -0.15 4.94
C GLY A 16 6.98 -1.08 4.47
N PRO A 17 7.22 -1.84 3.37
CA PRO A 17 6.17 -2.55 2.64
C PRO A 17 5.51 -3.67 3.44
N GLU A 18 6.27 -4.44 4.23
CA GLU A 18 5.72 -5.59 4.97
C GLU A 18 4.80 -5.14 6.12
N GLU A 19 5.32 -4.29 7.02
CA GLU A 19 4.55 -3.80 8.16
C GLU A 19 3.43 -2.84 7.71
N GLY A 20 3.67 -2.06 6.65
CA GLY A 20 2.67 -1.21 6.04
C GLY A 20 1.47 -2.00 5.49
N LEU A 21 1.73 -3.13 4.81
CA LEU A 21 0.65 -4.01 4.35
C LEU A 21 -0.14 -4.62 5.50
N LYS A 22 0.53 -5.10 6.56
CA LYS A 22 -0.16 -5.64 7.75
C LYS A 22 -1.08 -4.60 8.38
N LEU A 23 -0.65 -3.33 8.44
CA LEU A 23 -1.49 -2.23 8.92
C LEU A 23 -2.70 -2.02 8.02
N VAL A 24 -2.49 -1.92 6.70
CA VAL A 24 -3.59 -1.66 5.74
C VAL A 24 -4.61 -2.80 5.75
N ASP A 25 -4.16 -4.06 5.67
CA ASP A 25 -5.04 -5.24 5.71
C ASP A 25 -5.85 -5.35 7.03
N SER A 26 -5.42 -4.67 8.11
CA SER A 26 -6.15 -4.62 9.39
C SER A 26 -7.28 -3.58 9.43
N LEU A 27 -7.30 -2.64 8.48
CA LEU A 27 -8.25 -1.54 8.43
C LEU A 27 -9.37 -1.85 7.44
N PRO A 28 -10.66 -1.74 7.85
CA PRO A 28 -11.77 -1.95 6.92
C PRO A 28 -11.81 -0.85 5.86
N ASP A 29 -12.17 -1.24 4.64
CA ASP A 29 -12.38 -0.33 3.50
C ASP A 29 -11.14 0.52 3.11
N VAL A 30 -9.94 0.06 3.46
CA VAL A 30 -8.66 0.68 3.08
C VAL A 30 -7.87 -0.30 2.24
N GLU A 31 -7.41 0.18 1.07
CA GLU A 31 -6.53 -0.58 0.18
C GLU A 31 -5.33 0.28 -0.22
N CYS A 32 -4.19 -0.35 -0.50
CA CYS A 32 -2.97 0.35 -0.89
C CYS A 32 -2.14 -0.42 -1.94
N MET A 33 -1.31 0.33 -2.65
CA MET A 33 -0.24 -0.19 -3.49
C MET A 33 1.06 0.51 -3.11
N ILE A 34 2.09 -0.27 -2.80
CA ILE A 34 3.41 0.19 -2.41
C ILE A 34 4.38 -0.21 -3.51
N MET A 35 5.13 0.76 -4.02
CA MET A 35 6.19 0.52 -5.00
C MET A 35 7.55 0.74 -4.32
N VAL A 36 8.40 -0.28 -4.39
CA VAL A 36 9.73 -0.26 -3.74
C VAL A 36 10.79 -0.47 -4.81
N ARG A 37 11.76 0.44 -4.89
CA ARG A 37 12.96 0.26 -5.71
C ARG A 37 13.97 -0.58 -4.94
N GLY A 38 14.28 -1.76 -5.45
CA GLY A 38 15.34 -2.61 -4.93
C GLY A 38 16.73 -2.06 -5.22
N GLN A 39 17.75 -2.65 -4.58
CA GLN A 39 19.16 -2.30 -4.82
C GLN A 39 19.62 -2.62 -6.27
N ASP A 40 18.85 -3.45 -6.96
CA ASP A 40 19.01 -3.83 -8.36
C ASP A 40 18.34 -2.84 -9.33
N ASP A 41 17.91 -1.67 -8.85
CA ASP A 41 17.11 -0.67 -9.59
C ASP A 41 15.77 -1.19 -10.13
N ILE A 42 15.35 -2.41 -9.73
CA ILE A 42 14.07 -2.98 -10.13
C ILE A 42 12.99 -2.50 -9.16
N VAL A 43 11.92 -1.94 -9.71
CA VAL A 43 10.72 -1.57 -8.96
C VAL A 43 9.85 -2.82 -8.76
N ARG A 44 9.51 -3.09 -7.51
CA ARG A 44 8.60 -4.16 -7.09
C ARG A 44 7.35 -3.56 -6.50
N THR A 45 6.22 -4.21 -6.76
CA THR A 45 4.91 -3.76 -6.29
C THR A 45 4.39 -4.70 -5.22
N HIS A 46 3.86 -4.13 -4.15
CA HIS A 46 3.19 -4.81 -3.05
C HIS A 46 1.78 -4.23 -2.96
N MET A 47 0.76 -5.10 -2.90
CA MET A 47 -0.64 -4.69 -2.89
C MET A 47 -1.33 -5.33 -1.67
N SER A 48 -2.25 -4.60 -1.06
CA SER A 48 -3.18 -5.17 -0.09
C SER A 48 -4.18 -6.11 -0.77
N GLN A 49 -4.85 -6.93 0.01
CA GLN A 49 -5.60 -8.09 -0.50
C GLN A 49 -6.72 -7.70 -1.49
N GLY A 50 -7.40 -6.57 -1.29
CA GLY A 50 -8.49 -6.13 -2.15
C GLY A 50 -8.06 -5.16 -3.27
N PHE A 51 -6.83 -4.65 -3.25
CA PHE A 51 -6.39 -3.62 -4.21
C PHE A 51 -6.43 -4.10 -5.66
N ALA A 52 -6.09 -5.36 -5.92
CA ALA A 52 -6.12 -5.93 -7.27
C ALA A 52 -7.54 -5.87 -7.89
N SER A 53 -8.58 -6.16 -7.09
CA SER A 53 -9.97 -6.11 -7.55
C SER A 53 -10.44 -4.69 -7.90
N LEU A 54 -9.85 -3.66 -7.29
CA LEU A 54 -10.15 -2.26 -7.65
C LEU A 54 -9.65 -1.90 -9.05
N LEU A 55 -8.52 -2.48 -9.49
CA LEU A 55 -7.94 -2.19 -10.80
C LEU A 55 -8.74 -2.80 -11.95
N GLU A 56 -9.39 -3.94 -11.74
CA GLU A 56 -10.23 -4.60 -12.76
C GLU A 56 -11.53 -3.85 -13.04
N GLY A 57 -11.97 -3.00 -12.11
CA GLY A 57 -13.17 -2.16 -12.24
C GLY A 57 -12.90 -0.70 -12.64
N SER A 58 -11.64 -0.35 -12.95
CA SER A 58 -11.19 1.03 -13.24
C SER A 58 -11.07 1.35 -14.73
#